data_AF-A0A7V2TS65-F1
#
_entry.id   AF-A0A7V2TS65-F1
#
_cell.length_a   1.000
_cell.length_b   1.000
_cell.length_c   1.000
_cell.angle_alpha   90.00
_cell.angle_beta   90.00
_cell.angle_gamma   90.00
#
_symmetry.space_group_name_H-M   'P 1'
#
loop_
_entity.id
_entity.type
_entity.pdbx_description
1 polymer ?
#
loop_
_entity_poly.entity_id
_entity_poly.type
_entity_poly.pdbx_seq_one_letter_code
_entity_poly.pdbx_strand_id
1 'polypeptide(L)'
;MKKLSTVMMMALIGGMAFASSLGIPWFVDNAPDSQGANWPPTQGTRTYIYLHNNTTSDIVCSIAYYSAEGVFVGPNDDPGTPYDDTTFVIPALSTVAFAPVASLGATGGESSVADAIPNRPLPDGKKNGAAAITWAGGPNDIQGMLATANSQLSYAHLLPPGN
;
A
#
# COMPACT_ATOMS: atom_id res chain seq x y z
N MET A 1 -21.83 -36.03 -32.27
CA MET A 1 -20.73 -35.05 -32.12
C MET A 1 -21.21 -33.64 -32.50
N LYS A 2 -22.02 -32.96 -31.66
CA LYS A 2 -22.54 -31.58 -31.92
C LYS A 2 -22.78 -30.77 -30.63
N LYS A 3 -22.02 -30.98 -29.56
CA LYS A 3 -22.23 -30.27 -28.27
C LYS A 3 -20.95 -29.76 -27.58
N LEU A 4 -19.84 -29.63 -28.31
CA LEU A 4 -18.57 -29.18 -27.72
C LEU A 4 -18.14 -27.76 -28.09
N SER A 5 -18.81 -27.08 -29.03
CA SER A 5 -18.33 -25.77 -29.53
C SER A 5 -18.87 -24.55 -28.76
N THR A 6 -19.93 -24.67 -27.97
CA THR A 6 -20.58 -23.49 -27.35
C THR A 6 -20.00 -23.13 -25.97
N VAL A 7 -19.32 -24.05 -25.28
CA VAL A 7 -18.75 -23.78 -23.94
C VAL A 7 -17.37 -23.13 -24.00
N MET A 8 -16.65 -23.24 -25.12
CA MET A 8 -15.30 -22.67 -25.25
C MET A 8 -15.28 -21.16 -25.55
N MET A 9 -16.42 -20.57 -25.96
CA MET A 9 -16.49 -19.16 -26.36
C MET A 9 -16.78 -18.19 -25.19
N MET A 10 -17.19 -18.69 -24.02
CA MET A 10 -17.28 -17.89 -22.78
C MET A 10 -15.97 -17.84 -21.99
N ALA A 11 -15.00 -18.71 -22.28
CA ALA A 11 -13.71 -18.75 -21.58
C ALA A 11 -12.66 -17.76 -22.15
N LEU A 12 -13.00 -17.04 -23.24
CA LEU A 12 -12.11 -16.09 -23.92
C LEU A 12 -12.53 -14.61 -23.72
N ILE A 13 -13.52 -14.36 -22.85
CA ILE A 13 -13.92 -13.02 -22.40
C ILE A 13 -13.59 -12.86 -20.91
N GLY A 14 -12.40 -13.27 -20.50
CA GLY A 14 -11.78 -12.83 -19.25
C GLY A 14 -10.93 -11.61 -19.58
N GLY A 15 -11.58 -10.44 -19.64
CA GLY A 15 -10.98 -9.19 -20.07
C GLY A 15 -9.63 -8.92 -19.40
N MET A 16 -8.71 -8.31 -20.15
CA MET A 16 -7.51 -7.75 -19.54
C MET A 16 -7.97 -6.77 -18.46
N ALA A 17 -7.87 -7.17 -17.19
CA ALA A 17 -7.99 -6.22 -16.10
C ALA A 17 -6.79 -5.29 -16.27
N PHE A 18 -7.05 -4.06 -16.74
CA PHE A 18 -6.05 -3.00 -16.64
C PHE A 18 -5.80 -2.83 -15.14
N ALA A 19 -4.67 -3.35 -14.67
CA ALA A 19 -4.23 -3.12 -13.31
C ALA A 19 -3.82 -1.65 -13.25
N SER A 20 -4.61 -0.83 -12.56
CA SER A 20 -4.24 0.54 -12.25
C SER A 20 -3.14 0.51 -11.18
N SER A 21 -2.21 1.46 -11.24
CA SER A 21 -1.10 1.54 -10.28
C SER A 21 -0.81 2.95 -9.78
N LEU A 22 -0.56 3.08 -8.48
CA LEU A 22 -0.24 4.34 -7.81
C LEU A 22 1.16 4.25 -7.22
N GLY A 23 2.04 5.14 -7.67
CA GLY A 23 3.40 5.27 -7.17
C GLY A 23 3.44 6.09 -5.89
N ILE A 24 4.02 5.52 -4.84
CA ILE A 24 4.39 6.23 -3.62
C ILE A 24 5.86 6.63 -3.78
N PRO A 25 6.16 7.93 -3.93
CA PRO A 25 7.52 8.40 -4.13
C PRO A 25 8.36 8.18 -2.86
N TRP A 26 9.63 8.55 -2.95
CA TRP A 26 10.59 8.43 -1.87
C TRP A 26 10.03 8.87 -0.50
N PHE A 27 10.03 7.95 0.46
CA PHE A 27 9.66 8.19 1.84
C PHE A 27 10.81 7.90 2.80
N VAL A 28 10.74 8.51 3.99
CA VAL A 28 11.61 8.21 5.13
C VAL A 28 10.72 7.97 6.36
N ASP A 29 10.92 6.85 7.03
CA ASP A 29 10.13 6.47 8.22
C ASP A 29 11.03 5.85 9.30
N ASN A 30 11.92 6.66 9.86
CA ASN A 30 12.91 6.25 10.86
C ASN A 30 12.54 6.64 12.30
N ALA A 31 11.30 7.06 12.54
CA ALA A 31 10.80 7.30 13.90
C ALA A 31 10.80 5.98 14.71
N PRO A 32 11.16 6.01 16.00
CA PRO A 32 11.16 4.81 16.85
C PRO A 32 9.77 4.16 16.94
N ASP A 33 9.70 2.84 16.85
CA ASP A 33 8.44 2.09 16.92
C ASP A 33 7.73 2.28 18.27
N SER A 34 8.50 2.54 19.34
CA SER A 34 7.98 2.89 20.67
C SER A 34 7.14 4.17 20.71
N GLN A 35 7.18 5.00 19.66
CA GLN A 35 6.34 6.19 19.55
C GLN A 35 4.97 5.89 18.91
N GLY A 36 4.70 4.66 18.47
CA GLY A 36 3.42 4.26 17.89
C GLY A 36 2.95 5.24 16.81
N ALA A 37 1.66 5.59 16.85
CA ALA A 37 1.05 6.58 15.96
C ALA A 37 1.23 8.05 16.36
N ASN A 38 2.16 8.36 17.26
CA ASN A 38 2.38 9.74 17.66
C ASN A 38 2.74 10.60 16.43
N TRP A 39 2.00 11.70 16.24
CA TRP A 39 2.17 12.60 15.11
C TRP A 39 2.13 14.06 15.56
N PRO A 40 3.18 14.86 15.26
CA PRO A 40 4.46 14.44 14.69
C PRO A 40 5.25 13.56 15.69
N PRO A 41 6.21 12.74 15.21
CA PRO A 41 7.06 11.98 16.11
C PRO A 41 8.00 12.91 16.89
N THR A 42 8.30 12.56 18.13
CA THR A 42 9.22 13.29 19.00
C THR A 42 10.69 13.07 18.60
N GLN A 43 10.99 11.98 17.89
CA GLN A 43 12.31 11.67 17.34
C GLN A 43 12.18 11.02 15.97
N GLY A 44 13.12 11.34 15.07
CA GLY A 44 13.12 10.84 13.70
C GLY A 44 12.01 11.46 12.85
N THR A 45 11.76 10.82 11.72
CA THR A 45 10.75 11.19 10.73
C THR A 45 9.77 10.04 10.58
N ARG A 46 8.47 10.34 10.60
CA ARG A 46 7.38 9.39 10.34
C ARG A 46 6.75 9.74 9.00
N THR A 47 6.47 8.73 8.19
CA THR A 47 5.65 8.87 6.99
C THR A 47 4.37 8.08 7.15
N TYR A 48 3.24 8.70 6.82
CA TYR A 48 1.96 8.04 6.64
C TYR A 48 1.54 8.09 5.18
N ILE A 49 1.00 6.96 4.73
CA ILE A 49 0.40 6.79 3.42
C ILE A 49 -1.09 6.59 3.64
N TYR A 50 -1.89 7.42 2.99
CA TYR A 50 -3.35 7.35 3.00
C TYR A 50 -3.82 6.90 1.63
N LEU A 51 -4.76 5.96 1.62
CA LEU A 51 -5.41 5.47 0.40
C LEU A 51 -6.91 5.58 0.61
N HIS A 52 -7.57 6.44 -0.16
CA HIS A 52 -9.01 6.62 -0.16
C HIS A 52 -9.65 5.89 -1.34
N ASN A 53 -10.62 5.02 -1.07
CA ASN A 53 -11.41 4.36 -2.09
C ASN A 53 -12.62 5.24 -2.47
N ASN A 54 -12.63 5.76 -3.69
CA ASN A 54 -13.69 6.62 -4.23
C ASN A 54 -14.92 5.83 -4.70
N THR A 55 -14.87 4.50 -4.70
CA THR A 55 -15.91 3.64 -5.23
C THR A 55 -16.86 3.17 -4.13
N THR A 56 -18.06 2.74 -4.53
CA THR A 56 -19.07 2.16 -3.63
C THR A 56 -18.86 0.67 -3.39
N SER A 57 -17.68 0.14 -3.68
CA SER A 57 -17.34 -1.28 -3.51
C SER A 57 -15.93 -1.41 -2.93
N ASP A 58 -15.66 -2.50 -2.23
CA ASP A 58 -14.34 -2.75 -1.67
C ASP A 58 -13.32 -2.96 -2.81
N ILE A 59 -12.13 -2.38 -2.66
CA ILE A 59 -11.04 -2.56 -3.62
C ILE A 59 -9.96 -3.43 -2.99
N VAL A 60 -9.64 -4.55 -3.65
CA VAL A 60 -8.47 -5.36 -3.32
C VAL A 60 -7.26 -4.75 -4.02
N CYS A 61 -6.27 -4.37 -3.22
CA CYS A 61 -5.01 -3.82 -3.67
C CYS A 61 -3.88 -4.83 -3.42
N SER A 62 -2.75 -4.64 -4.08
CA SER A 62 -1.47 -5.20 -3.66
C SER A 62 -0.38 -4.13 -3.55
N ILE A 63 0.64 -4.40 -2.75
CA ILE A 63 1.76 -3.49 -2.50
C ILE A 63 3.10 -4.12 -2.86
N ALA A 64 4.00 -3.32 -3.43
CA ALA A 64 5.41 -3.64 -3.62
C ALA A 64 6.28 -2.53 -3.07
N TYR A 65 7.37 -2.88 -2.38
CA TYR A 65 8.35 -1.95 -1.85
C TYR A 65 9.67 -2.02 -2.61
N TYR A 66 10.34 -0.88 -2.67
CA TYR A 66 11.64 -0.72 -3.32
C TYR A 66 12.62 -0.01 -2.40
N SER A 67 13.89 -0.39 -2.47
CA SER A 67 15.00 0.31 -1.81
C SER A 67 15.22 1.70 -2.40
N ALA A 68 16.15 2.45 -1.80
CA ALA A 68 16.58 3.75 -2.33
C ALA A 68 17.17 3.72 -3.73
N GLU A 69 17.69 2.56 -4.11
CA GLU A 69 18.30 2.30 -5.40
C GLU A 69 17.29 1.71 -6.40
N GLY A 70 16.00 1.62 -6.03
CA GLY A 70 14.95 1.05 -6.88
C GLY A 70 14.94 -0.48 -6.93
N VAL A 71 15.63 -1.15 -6.02
CA VAL A 71 15.65 -2.61 -5.94
C VAL A 71 14.39 -3.09 -5.22
N PHE A 72 13.66 -4.04 -5.80
CA PHE A 72 12.50 -4.65 -5.12
C PHE A 72 12.95 -5.32 -3.81
N VAL A 73 12.29 -4.99 -2.71
CA VAL A 73 12.61 -5.54 -1.39
C VAL A 73 11.51 -6.43 -0.80
N GLY A 74 10.29 -6.41 -1.34
CA GLY A 74 9.19 -7.29 -0.92
C GLY A 74 7.81 -6.65 -1.09
N PRO A 75 6.77 -7.32 -0.58
CA PRO A 75 6.49 -7.19 0.86
C PRO A 75 6.84 -8.42 1.72
N ASN A 76 7.17 -8.12 2.99
CA ASN A 76 7.56 -8.95 4.14
C ASN A 76 8.83 -9.83 4.09
N ASP A 77 9.40 -9.93 5.30
CA ASP A 77 10.73 -10.38 5.72
C ASP A 77 10.67 -11.42 6.86
N ASP A 78 9.59 -12.21 6.97
CA ASP A 78 9.61 -13.39 7.84
C ASP A 78 10.22 -14.58 7.06
N PRO A 79 11.43 -15.05 7.42
CA PRO A 79 12.05 -16.21 6.79
C PRO A 79 11.29 -17.49 7.20
N GLY A 80 10.14 -17.72 6.57
CA GLY A 80 9.27 -18.86 6.87
C GLY A 80 7.85 -18.73 6.32
N THR A 81 7.38 -17.52 6.01
CA THR A 81 6.10 -17.34 5.32
C THR A 81 6.34 -17.23 3.81
N PRO A 82 5.62 -17.99 2.97
CA PRO A 82 5.61 -17.70 1.53
C PRO A 82 5.14 -16.26 1.32
N TYR A 83 5.61 -15.63 0.24
CA TYR A 83 5.40 -14.24 -0.20
C TYR A 83 3.92 -13.85 -0.45
N ASP A 84 2.98 -14.43 0.30
CA ASP A 84 1.59 -14.62 -0.09
C ASP A 84 0.67 -13.48 0.36
N ASP A 85 1.10 -12.58 1.25
CA ASP A 85 0.26 -11.48 1.72
C ASP A 85 0.73 -10.13 1.18
N THR A 86 0.75 -10.01 -0.15
CA THR A 86 0.95 -8.70 -0.81
C THR A 86 -0.34 -7.89 -0.86
N THR A 87 -1.48 -8.49 -0.51
CA THR A 87 -2.81 -7.96 -0.77
C THR A 87 -3.48 -7.40 0.46
N PHE A 88 -4.23 -6.32 0.29
CA PHE A 88 -5.07 -5.75 1.34
C PHE A 88 -6.34 -5.18 0.71
N VAL A 89 -7.36 -4.93 1.54
CA VAL A 89 -8.64 -4.37 1.08
C VAL A 89 -8.70 -2.90 1.47
N ILE A 90 -9.30 -2.04 0.65
CA ILE A 90 -9.74 -0.71 1.07
C ILE A 90 -11.27 -0.72 1.01
N PRO A 91 -11.97 -0.59 2.16
CA PRO A 91 -13.43 -0.62 2.17
C PRO A 91 -14.04 0.48 1.30
N ALA A 92 -15.22 0.22 0.74
CA ALA A 92 -16.00 1.17 -0.05
C ALA A 92 -16.10 2.54 0.66
N LEU A 93 -15.85 3.63 -0.09
CA LEU A 93 -15.94 5.02 0.39
C LEU A 93 -15.12 5.32 1.66
N SER A 94 -14.11 4.52 1.96
CA SER A 94 -13.30 4.63 3.18
C SER A 94 -11.86 5.02 2.87
N THR A 95 -11.17 5.47 3.91
CA THR A 95 -9.73 5.76 3.88
C THR A 95 -9.02 4.79 4.81
N VAL A 96 -7.88 4.27 4.35
CA VAL A 96 -6.92 3.56 5.19
C VAL A 96 -5.64 4.38 5.29
N ALA A 97 -5.05 4.41 6.48
CA ALA A 97 -3.79 5.08 6.76
C ALA A 97 -2.81 4.10 7.39
N PHE A 98 -1.59 4.02 6.89
CA PHE A 98 -0.54 3.14 7.42
C PHE A 98 0.82 3.84 7.38
N ALA A 99 1.74 3.38 8.23
CA ALA A 99 3.15 3.72 8.12
C ALA A 99 3.88 2.61 7.34
N PRO A 100 4.81 2.95 6.43
CA PRO A 100 5.43 1.96 5.57
C PRO A 100 6.41 1.07 6.31
N VAL A 101 6.97 1.45 7.47
CA VAL A 101 8.04 0.66 8.13
C VAL A 101 7.65 0.12 9.50
N ALA A 102 6.62 0.67 10.13
CA ALA A 102 6.21 0.29 11.48
C ALA A 102 4.70 0.05 11.56
N SER A 103 4.29 -1.03 12.22
CA SER A 103 2.90 -1.17 12.62
C SER A 103 2.55 -0.07 13.63
N LEU A 104 1.41 0.57 13.42
CA LEU A 104 0.90 1.61 14.32
C LEU A 104 0.10 1.01 15.48
N GLY A 105 -0.19 -0.29 15.44
CA GLY A 105 -1.05 -1.01 16.36
C GLY A 105 -2.51 -0.53 16.32
N ALA A 106 -3.38 -1.22 17.05
CA ALA A 106 -4.83 -0.93 17.08
C ALA A 106 -5.19 0.48 17.59
N THR A 107 -4.27 1.18 18.25
CA THR A 107 -4.47 2.57 18.72
C THR A 107 -3.98 3.62 17.73
N GLY A 108 -3.29 3.19 16.66
CA GLY A 108 -2.59 4.07 15.75
C GLY A 108 -2.91 3.88 14.27
N GLY A 109 -3.27 2.68 13.85
CA GLY A 109 -3.91 2.43 12.56
C GLY A 109 -5.39 2.79 12.67
N GLU A 110 -5.94 3.51 11.69
CA GLU A 110 -7.36 3.93 11.69
C GLU A 110 -8.33 2.72 11.60
N SER A 111 -7.84 1.51 11.32
CA SER A 111 -8.62 0.28 11.33
C SER A 111 -7.73 -0.97 11.33
N SER A 112 -8.32 -2.14 11.63
CA SER A 112 -7.67 -3.46 11.45
C SER A 112 -7.25 -3.74 10.01
N VAL A 113 -7.78 -2.98 9.04
CA VAL A 113 -7.40 -3.05 7.63
C VAL A 113 -6.02 -2.43 7.41
N ALA A 114 -5.70 -1.34 8.12
CA ALA A 114 -4.38 -0.73 8.07
C ALA A 114 -3.29 -1.66 8.65
N ASP A 115 -3.64 -2.42 9.70
CA ASP A 115 -2.73 -3.41 10.28
C ASP A 115 -2.46 -4.60 9.35
N ALA A 116 -3.33 -4.86 8.38
CA ALA A 116 -3.16 -5.90 7.36
C ALA A 116 -2.25 -5.46 6.21
N ILE A 117 -1.91 -4.17 6.10
CA ILE A 117 -1.00 -3.68 5.07
C ILE A 117 0.44 -4.05 5.49
N PRO A 118 1.18 -4.84 4.69
CA PRO A 118 2.52 -5.25 5.06
C PRO A 118 3.47 -4.05 5.21
N ASN A 119 4.32 -4.12 6.23
CA ASN A 119 5.44 -3.21 6.35
C ASN A 119 6.48 -3.50 5.25
N ARG A 120 7.26 -2.47 4.93
CA ARG A 120 8.46 -2.57 4.12
C ARG A 120 9.44 -3.48 4.84
N PRO A 121 9.87 -4.58 4.21
CA PRO A 121 10.93 -5.42 4.75
C PRO A 121 12.26 -4.67 4.77
N LEU A 122 13.13 -5.01 5.72
CA LEU A 122 14.40 -4.29 5.93
C LEU A 122 15.66 -5.13 5.63
N PRO A 123 15.77 -5.84 4.48
CA PRO A 123 16.96 -6.63 4.17
C PRO A 123 18.21 -5.76 3.97
N ASP A 124 18.00 -4.47 3.67
CA ASP A 124 19.05 -3.45 3.54
C ASP A 124 19.30 -2.66 4.84
N GLY A 125 18.53 -2.93 5.91
CA GLY A 125 18.59 -2.20 7.18
C GLY A 125 18.13 -0.74 7.08
N LYS A 126 17.51 -0.31 5.98
CA LYS A 126 17.14 1.09 5.75
C LYS A 126 15.65 1.31 5.87
N LYS A 127 15.24 2.27 6.71
CA LYS A 127 13.82 2.65 6.89
C LYS A 127 13.32 3.71 5.88
N ASN A 128 13.82 3.67 4.65
CA ASN A 128 13.45 4.56 3.55
C ASN A 128 13.33 3.81 2.23
N GLY A 129 12.58 4.35 1.29
CA GLY A 129 12.32 3.66 0.03
C GLY A 129 11.18 4.27 -0.77
N ALA A 130 10.63 3.48 -1.66
CA ALA A 130 9.44 3.78 -2.43
C ALA A 130 8.48 2.59 -2.38
N ALA A 131 7.23 2.81 -2.78
CA ALA A 131 6.26 1.74 -2.91
C ALA A 131 5.38 1.91 -4.15
N ALA A 132 4.77 0.83 -4.60
CA ALA A 132 3.77 0.82 -5.65
C ALA A 132 2.54 0.08 -5.12
N ILE A 133 1.36 0.70 -5.28
CA ILE A 133 0.06 0.09 -5.00
C ILE A 133 -0.60 -0.26 -6.33
N THR A 134 -1.09 -1.48 -6.49
CA THR A 134 -1.77 -1.93 -7.71
C THR A 134 -3.15 -2.49 -7.40
N TRP A 135 -4.14 -2.21 -8.25
CA TRP A 135 -5.51 -2.72 -8.10
C TRP A 135 -6.15 -2.96 -9.48
N ALA A 136 -7.22 -3.77 -9.50
CA ALA A 136 -8.07 -3.86 -10.68
C ALA A 136 -9.13 -2.75 -10.63
N GLY A 137 -9.16 -1.89 -11.64
CA GLY A 137 -10.10 -0.76 -11.67
C GLY A 137 -9.62 0.41 -12.52
N GLY A 138 -10.31 1.53 -12.39
CA GLY A 138 -9.94 2.80 -13.00
C GLY A 138 -8.87 3.55 -12.21
N PRO A 139 -8.14 4.47 -12.87
CA PRO A 139 -7.04 5.22 -12.26
C PRO A 139 -7.49 6.17 -11.15
N ASN A 140 -8.77 6.55 -11.11
CA ASN A 140 -9.32 7.45 -10.10
C ASN A 140 -10.05 6.70 -8.96
N ASP A 141 -10.06 5.36 -8.99
CA ASP A 141 -10.76 4.57 -7.97
C ASP A 141 -10.09 4.71 -6.60
N ILE A 142 -8.77 4.96 -6.58
CA ILE A 142 -7.99 5.25 -5.38
C ILE A 142 -7.36 6.63 -5.49
N GLN A 143 -7.54 7.47 -4.46
CA GLN A 143 -6.78 8.69 -4.25
C GLN A 143 -5.77 8.48 -3.12
N GLY A 144 -4.47 8.66 -3.43
CA GLY A 144 -3.41 8.58 -2.45
C GLY A 144 -3.05 9.94 -1.84
N MET A 145 -2.55 9.94 -0.60
CA MET A 145 -1.85 11.07 0.01
C MET A 145 -0.64 10.54 0.77
N LEU A 146 0.49 11.24 0.65
CA LEU A 146 1.67 11.00 1.48
C LEU A 146 1.85 12.17 2.43
N ALA A 147 1.95 11.87 3.72
CA ALA A 147 2.28 12.83 4.77
C ALA A 147 3.58 12.41 5.47
N THR A 148 4.51 13.34 5.64
CA THR A 148 5.77 13.12 6.35
C THR A 148 5.98 14.21 7.38
N ALA A 149 6.34 13.85 8.60
CA ALA A 149 6.62 14.81 9.66
C ALA A 149 7.77 14.39 10.58
N ASN A 150 8.40 15.40 11.16
CA ASN A 150 9.30 15.33 12.31
C ASN A 150 8.99 16.51 13.25
N SER A 151 9.82 16.73 14.27
CA SER A 151 9.60 17.81 15.26
C SER A 151 9.73 19.24 14.70
N GLN A 152 10.23 19.41 13.48
CA GLN A 152 10.55 20.71 12.87
C GLN A 152 9.78 20.99 11.57
N LEU A 153 9.36 19.93 10.86
CA LEU A 153 8.73 20.00 9.56
C LEU A 153 7.59 19.00 9.48
N SER A 154 6.48 19.44 8.89
CA SER A 154 5.41 18.57 8.41
C SER A 154 5.09 18.94 6.98
N TYR A 155 4.96 17.94 6.11
CA TYR A 155 4.64 18.09 4.72
C TYR A 155 3.63 17.02 4.31
N ALA A 156 2.67 17.37 3.46
CA ALA A 156 1.74 16.42 2.88
C ALA A 156 1.40 16.84 1.45
N HIS A 157 1.17 15.86 0.58
CA HIS A 157 0.70 16.08 -0.78
C HIS A 157 -0.14 14.91 -1.29
N LEU A 158 -1.05 15.23 -2.22
CA LEU A 158 -1.77 14.22 -2.96
C LEU A 158 -0.82 13.49 -3.91
N LEU A 159 -0.99 12.19 -4.00
CA LEU A 159 -0.35 11.36 -5.00
C LEU A 159 -1.12 11.50 -6.33
N PRO A 160 -0.44 11.43 -7.48
CA PRO A 160 -1.12 11.39 -8.77
C PRO A 160 -2.15 10.25 -8.83
N PRO A 161 -3.20 10.38 -9.66
CA PRO A 161 -4.06 9.24 -9.98
C PRO A 161 -3.26 8.03 -10.47
N GLY A 162 -3.88 6.86 -10.45
CA GLY A 162 -3.28 5.66 -10.99
C GLY A 162 -2.93 5.77 -12.47
N ASN A 163 -1.98 4.96 -12.93
CA ASN A 163 -1.68 4.72 -14.34
C ASN A 163 -2.25 3.40 -14.82
#